data_AF-A0A2P2BTB5-F1
#
_entry.id   AF-A0A2P2BTB5-F1
#
_cell.length_a   1.000
_cell.length_b   1.000
_cell.length_c   1.000
_cell.angle_alpha   90.00
_cell.angle_beta   90.00
_cell.angle_gamma   90.00
#
_symmetry.space_group_name_H-M   'P 1'
#
loop_
_entity.id
_entity.type
_entity.pdbx_description
1 polymer ?
#
loop_
_entity_poly.entity_id
_entity_poly.type
_entity_poly.pdbx_seq_one_letter_code
_entity_poly.pdbx_strand_id
1 'polypeptide(L)'
;MQKFWGRNEKLTCAKSIAEKAQNNPNIEFVHNTTVKELCGDGILEKVVFENILTGELSEYEADEEDGTMGVFVFIGLKPETEIFRDKIDTDQNDYIITDEDMKTNIEGIFAAGDCRVKALRQVVTATNDGAIATISAEKYIESKEWNLEKSTI
;
A
#
# COMPACT_ATOMS: atom_id res chain seq x y z
N MET A 1 13.62 -23.10 -3.49
CA MET A 1 12.97 -22.87 -2.18
C MET A 1 12.85 -21.37 -1.97
N GLN A 2 11.73 -20.85 -1.46
CA GLN A 2 11.57 -19.41 -1.21
C GLN A 2 12.02 -19.06 0.21
N LYS A 3 12.60 -17.87 0.39
CA LYS A 3 13.00 -17.36 1.70
C LYS A 3 12.16 -16.15 2.07
N PHE A 4 11.70 -16.12 3.32
CA PHE A 4 10.93 -15.03 3.89
C PHE A 4 11.75 -14.38 5.01
N TRP A 5 12.14 -13.11 4.81
CA TRP A 5 12.84 -12.33 5.83
C TRP A 5 11.90 -11.40 6.57
N GLY A 6 11.96 -11.42 7.90
CA GLY A 6 11.17 -10.57 8.77
C GLY A 6 12.03 -9.88 9.83
N ARG A 7 11.76 -8.60 10.08
CA ARG A 7 12.42 -7.84 11.16
C ARG A 7 11.98 -8.28 12.56
N ASN A 8 10.80 -8.89 12.66
CA ASN A 8 10.22 -9.33 13.92
C ASN A 8 10.32 -10.85 14.06
N GLU A 9 10.38 -11.32 15.31
CA GLU A 9 10.32 -12.75 15.64
C GLU A 9 8.97 -13.38 15.26
N LYS A 10 7.88 -12.61 15.31
CA LYS A 10 6.52 -13.09 15.02
C LYS A 10 5.90 -12.34 13.84
N LEU A 11 5.16 -13.08 13.03
CA LEU A 11 4.33 -12.51 11.96
C LEU A 11 3.15 -11.74 12.56
N THR A 12 2.84 -10.58 11.99
CA THR A 12 1.73 -9.71 12.43
C THR A 12 0.42 -9.97 11.68
N CYS A 13 0.41 -10.93 10.75
CA CYS A 13 -0.77 -11.30 9.98
C CYS A 13 -1.72 -12.22 10.79
N ALA A 14 -2.88 -12.54 10.20
CA ALA A 14 -3.83 -13.45 10.81
C ALA A 14 -3.18 -14.81 11.14
N LYS A 15 -3.44 -15.32 12.35
CA LYS A 15 -2.82 -16.55 12.88
C LYS A 15 -2.95 -17.74 11.92
N SER A 16 -4.12 -17.93 11.33
CA SER A 16 -4.40 -19.01 10.38
C SER A 16 -3.55 -18.94 9.10
N ILE A 17 -3.13 -17.74 8.69
CA ILE A 17 -2.27 -17.52 7.52
C ILE A 17 -0.80 -17.73 7.91
N ALA A 18 -0.39 -17.21 9.08
CA ALA A 18 0.94 -17.44 9.63
C ALA A 18 1.24 -18.94 9.76
N GLU A 19 0.32 -19.71 10.36
CA GLU A 19 0.45 -21.16 10.52
C GLU A 19 0.54 -21.89 9.18
N LYS A 20 -0.28 -21.51 8.19
CA LYS A 20 -0.21 -22.09 6.84
C LYS A 20 1.14 -21.83 6.17
N ALA A 21 1.68 -20.62 6.33
CA ALA A 21 2.95 -20.24 5.74
C ALA A 21 4.12 -20.97 6.43
N GLN A 22 4.12 -21.02 7.77
CA GLN A 22 5.14 -21.71 8.57
C GLN A 22 5.17 -23.23 8.34
N ASN A 23 4.02 -23.84 8.04
CA ASN A 23 3.93 -25.27 7.72
C ASN A 23 4.22 -25.59 6.25
N ASN A 24 4.53 -24.59 5.41
CA ASN A 24 4.84 -24.82 4.00
C ASN A 24 6.32 -25.21 3.83
N PRO A 25 6.63 -26.43 3.35
CA PRO A 25 8.02 -26.88 3.21
C PRO A 25 8.81 -26.13 2.13
N ASN A 26 8.14 -25.33 1.30
CA ASN A 26 8.80 -24.52 0.26
C ASN A 26 9.20 -23.11 0.75
N ILE A 27 8.94 -22.78 2.01
CA ILE A 27 9.23 -21.47 2.60
C ILE A 27 10.17 -21.65 3.80
N GLU A 28 11.32 -20.98 3.75
CA GLU A 28 12.25 -20.85 4.86
C GLU A 28 12.09 -19.47 5.49
N PHE A 29 11.87 -19.41 6.81
CA PHE A 29 11.72 -18.15 7.55
C PHE A 29 13.04 -17.72 8.19
N VAL A 30 13.42 -16.47 7.99
CA VAL A 30 14.57 -15.81 8.60
C VAL A 30 14.07 -14.59 9.38
N HIS A 31 14.15 -14.66 10.70
CA HIS A 31 13.64 -13.62 11.60
C HIS A 31 14.74 -12.70 12.12
N ASN A 32 14.32 -11.56 12.67
CA ASN A 32 15.20 -10.54 13.24
C ASN A 32 16.23 -10.02 12.24
N THR A 33 15.86 -9.93 10.97
CA THR A 33 16.76 -9.59 9.87
C THR A 33 16.22 -8.42 9.06
N THR A 34 17.10 -7.55 8.59
CA THR A 34 16.76 -6.44 7.70
C THR A 34 17.68 -6.43 6.48
N VAL A 35 17.19 -5.92 5.35
CA VAL A 35 18.00 -5.73 4.14
C VAL A 35 18.94 -4.55 4.38
N LYS A 36 20.24 -4.78 4.20
CA LYS A 36 21.28 -3.76 4.27
C LYS A 36 21.60 -3.18 2.90
N GLU A 37 21.71 -4.05 1.91
CA GLU A 37 22.10 -3.67 0.56
C GLU A 37 21.50 -4.63 -0.48
N LEU A 38 21.16 -4.10 -1.65
CA LEU A 38 20.78 -4.85 -2.85
C LEU A 38 21.86 -4.61 -3.89
N CYS A 39 22.45 -5.68 -4.42
CA CYS A 39 23.62 -5.61 -5.30
C CYS A 39 23.32 -6.27 -6.65
N GLY A 40 23.86 -5.67 -7.71
CA GLY A 40 23.85 -6.22 -9.08
C GLY A 40 23.95 -5.12 -10.13
N ASP A 41 24.22 -5.50 -11.38
CA ASP A 41 24.35 -4.58 -12.51
C ASP A 41 23.14 -4.68 -13.46
N GLY A 42 22.15 -3.82 -13.26
CA GLY A 42 20.88 -3.82 -14.00
C GLY A 42 19.91 -4.95 -13.62
N ILE A 43 20.40 -6.04 -13.03
CA ILE A 43 19.62 -7.15 -12.48
C ILE A 43 20.11 -7.45 -11.06
N LEU A 44 19.21 -7.92 -10.19
CA LEU A 44 19.55 -8.26 -8.81
C LEU A 44 20.27 -9.61 -8.74
N GLU A 45 21.48 -9.60 -8.18
CA GLU A 45 22.37 -10.76 -8.08
C GLU A 45 22.61 -11.17 -6.62
N LYS A 46 22.58 -10.21 -5.69
CA LYS A 46 22.88 -10.46 -4.28
C LYS A 46 22.12 -9.52 -3.36
N VAL A 47 21.78 -10.03 -2.17
CA VAL A 47 21.22 -9.24 -1.07
C VAL A 47 22.10 -9.40 0.16
N VAL A 48 22.52 -8.28 0.74
CA VAL A 48 23.19 -8.24 2.04
C VAL A 48 22.14 -7.97 3.10
N PHE A 49 22.13 -8.79 4.14
CA PHE A 49 21.24 -8.71 5.27
C PHE A 49 22.02 -8.44 6.56
N GLU A 50 21.37 -7.78 7.51
CA GLU A 50 21.88 -7.53 8.85
C GLU A 50 20.91 -8.12 9.89
N ASN A 51 21.43 -8.95 10.79
CA ASN A 51 20.67 -9.41 11.96
C ASN A 51 20.58 -8.27 12.97
N ILE A 52 19.35 -7.88 13.32
CA ILE A 52 19.06 -6.69 14.14
C ILE A 52 19.47 -6.91 15.61
N LEU A 53 19.54 -8.17 16.06
CA LEU A 53 19.91 -8.49 17.44
C LEU A 53 21.42 -8.63 17.61
N THR A 54 22.11 -9.21 16.63
CA THR A 54 23.54 -9.53 16.72
C THR A 54 24.45 -8.56 15.96
N GLY A 55 23.91 -7.82 15.00
CA GLY A 55 24.67 -7.01 14.05
C GLY A 55 25.43 -7.82 12.99
N GLU A 56 25.24 -9.14 12.95
CA GLU A 56 25.91 -10.01 11.99
C GLU A 56 25.39 -9.79 10.57
N LEU A 57 26.31 -9.73 9.60
CA LEU A 57 25.98 -9.64 8.19
C LEU A 57 25.91 -11.03 7.57
N SER A 58 24.93 -11.23 6.70
CA SER A 58 24.79 -12.44 5.89
C SER A 58 24.42 -12.08 4.47
N GLU A 59 24.85 -12.88 3.51
CA GLU A 59 24.58 -12.65 2.09
C GLU A 59 23.68 -13.75 1.53
N TYR A 60 22.85 -13.39 0.56
CA TYR A 60 22.07 -14.31 -0.25
C TYR A 60 22.35 -13.98 -1.72
N GLU A 61 22.90 -14.96 -2.44
CA GLU A 61 23.28 -14.83 -3.84
C GLU A 61 22.29 -15.60 -4.73
N ALA A 62 22.15 -15.13 -5.97
CA ALA A 62 21.32 -15.80 -6.96
C ALA A 62 21.93 -17.16 -7.33
N ASP A 63 21.10 -18.06 -7.86
CA ASP A 63 21.61 -19.36 -8.31
C ASP A 63 22.59 -19.17 -9.47
N GLU A 64 23.66 -19.97 -9.51
CA GLU A 64 24.68 -19.87 -10.56
C GLU A 64 24.11 -20.23 -11.95
N GLU A 65 23.04 -21.03 -12.02
CA GLU A 65 22.43 -21.44 -13.29
C GLU A 65 21.59 -20.34 -13.96
N ASP A 66 20.79 -19.61 -13.17
CA ASP A 66 19.88 -18.57 -13.70
C ASP A 66 20.38 -17.15 -13.46
N GLY A 67 21.36 -16.96 -12.57
CA GLY A 67 22.04 -15.70 -12.27
C GLY A 67 21.10 -14.59 -11.79
N THR A 68 19.85 -14.89 -11.42
CA THR A 68 18.86 -13.86 -11.12
C THR A 68 18.00 -14.19 -9.91
N MET A 69 17.57 -13.16 -9.18
CA MET A 69 16.59 -13.31 -8.11
C MET A 69 15.57 -12.17 -8.08
N GLY A 70 14.41 -12.44 -7.47
CA GLY A 70 13.38 -11.45 -7.21
C GLY A 70 13.22 -11.15 -5.73
N VAL A 71 13.22 -9.87 -5.36
CA VAL A 71 12.85 -9.41 -4.01
C VAL A 71 11.49 -8.74 -4.07
N PHE A 72 10.55 -9.24 -3.28
CA PHE A 72 9.20 -8.69 -3.16
C PHE A 72 9.01 -8.11 -1.76
N VAL A 73 8.85 -6.78 -1.69
CA VAL A 73 8.78 -6.04 -0.43
C VAL A 73 7.31 -5.83 -0.03
N PHE A 74 6.91 -6.40 1.11
CA PHE A 74 5.56 -6.28 1.67
C PHE A 74 5.59 -5.62 3.05
N ILE A 75 5.78 -4.30 3.09
CA ILE A 75 5.89 -3.51 4.34
C ILE A 75 4.65 -2.64 4.65
N GLY A 76 3.59 -2.77 3.85
CA GLY A 76 2.41 -1.91 3.93
C GLY A 76 2.46 -0.76 2.93
N LEU A 77 1.41 0.06 2.93
CA LEU A 77 1.24 1.21 2.06
C LEU A 77 0.96 2.44 2.92
N LYS A 78 1.52 3.59 2.55
CA LYS A 78 1.19 4.91 3.12
C LYS A 78 0.45 5.71 2.04
N PRO A 79 -0.75 6.24 2.29
CA PRO A 79 -1.42 7.12 1.34
C PRO A 79 -0.74 8.49 1.27
N GLU A 80 -0.69 9.08 0.07
CA GLU A 80 -0.16 10.43 -0.18
C GLU A 80 -1.21 11.51 0.15
N THR A 81 -1.65 11.54 1.41
CA THR A 81 -2.76 12.37 1.90
C THR A 81 -2.31 13.44 2.90
N GLU A 82 -1.01 13.52 3.17
CA GLU A 82 -0.41 14.37 4.21
C GLU A 82 -0.79 15.85 4.06
N ILE A 83 -0.94 16.35 2.82
CA ILE A 83 -1.34 17.73 2.53
C ILE A 83 -2.78 18.09 2.96
N PHE A 84 -3.60 17.06 3.21
CA PHE A 84 -5.01 17.16 3.61
C PHE A 84 -5.22 16.89 5.11
N ARG A 85 -4.15 16.57 5.84
CA ARG A 85 -4.21 16.38 7.30
C ARG A 85 -4.83 17.61 7.96
N ASP A 86 -5.67 17.35 8.96
CA ASP A 86 -6.46 18.34 9.72
C ASP A 86 -7.49 19.14 8.89
N LYS A 87 -7.65 18.84 7.60
CA LYS A 87 -8.66 19.45 6.73
C LYS A 87 -9.74 18.46 6.37
N ILE A 88 -9.35 17.24 5.98
CA ILE A 88 -10.26 16.18 5.56
C ILE A 88 -10.16 15.04 6.58
N ASP A 89 -11.30 14.43 6.90
CA ASP A 89 -11.34 13.30 7.83
C ASP A 89 -10.63 12.09 7.22
N THR A 90 -9.70 11.53 7.99
CA THR A 90 -8.97 10.31 7.64
C THR A 90 -9.15 9.23 8.70
N ASP A 91 -8.96 7.97 8.32
CA ASP A 91 -8.86 6.88 9.30
C ASP A 91 -7.53 6.93 10.07
N GLN A 92 -7.33 6.00 11.01
CA GLN A 92 -6.09 5.90 11.80
C GLN A 92 -4.82 5.62 10.98
N ASN A 93 -4.96 5.30 9.68
CA ASN A 93 -3.86 5.01 8.77
C ASN A 93 -3.71 6.11 7.69
N ASP A 94 -4.26 7.30 7.94
CA ASP A 94 -4.25 8.48 7.07
C ASP A 94 -5.01 8.30 5.73
N TYR A 95 -5.85 7.26 5.56
CA TYR A 95 -6.69 7.14 4.36
C TYR A 95 -7.92 8.04 4.46
N ILE A 96 -8.25 8.74 3.38
CA ILE A 96 -9.41 9.65 3.32
C ILE A 96 -10.70 8.84 3.48
N ILE A 97 -11.56 9.27 4.41
CA ILE A 97 -12.89 8.70 4.58
C ILE A 97 -13.80 9.29 3.51
N THR A 98 -14.52 8.43 2.78
CA THR A 98 -15.56 8.86 1.86
C THR A 98 -16.80 7.97 1.95
N ASP A 99 -17.92 8.49 1.45
CA ASP A 99 -19.10 7.68 1.14
C ASP A 99 -18.97 6.95 -0.22
N GLU A 100 -20.06 6.30 -0.64
CA GLU A 100 -20.17 5.57 -1.92
C GLU A 100 -20.13 6.50 -3.15
N ASP A 101 -20.46 7.78 -2.98
CA ASP A 101 -20.40 8.81 -4.04
C ASP A 101 -19.02 9.49 -4.12
N MET A 102 -18.04 8.98 -3.36
CA MET A 102 -16.68 9.50 -3.21
C MET A 102 -16.58 10.86 -2.51
N LYS A 103 -17.63 11.30 -1.80
CA LYS A 103 -17.64 12.57 -1.07
C LYS A 103 -16.86 12.45 0.23
N THR A 104 -16.09 13.47 0.56
CA THR A 104 -15.45 13.62 1.87
C THR A 104 -16.37 14.30 2.88
N ASN A 105 -15.85 14.58 4.08
CA ASN A 105 -16.53 15.41 5.08
C ASN A 105 -16.67 16.88 4.64
N ILE A 106 -15.89 17.35 3.66
CA ILE A 106 -16.02 18.70 3.10
C ILE A 106 -16.84 18.65 1.82
N GLU A 107 -17.92 19.44 1.81
CA GLU A 107 -18.78 19.61 0.64
C GLU A 107 -17.99 20.11 -0.58
N GLY A 108 -18.14 19.43 -1.73
CA GLY A 108 -17.43 19.76 -2.96
C GLY A 108 -16.02 19.16 -3.07
N ILE A 109 -15.54 18.45 -2.05
CA ILE A 109 -14.28 17.70 -2.11
C ILE A 109 -14.57 16.20 -2.20
N PHE A 110 -13.92 15.57 -3.18
CA PHE A 110 -14.05 14.15 -3.49
C PHE A 110 -12.68 13.48 -3.46
N ALA A 111 -12.63 12.20 -3.11
CA ALA A 111 -11.39 11.41 -3.14
C ALA A 111 -11.63 10.05 -3.80
N ALA A 112 -10.69 9.65 -4.66
CA ALA A 112 -10.79 8.43 -5.45
C ALA A 112 -9.44 7.70 -5.51
N GLY A 113 -9.47 6.38 -5.67
CA GLY A 113 -8.26 5.58 -5.80
C GLY A 113 -7.70 5.11 -4.46
N ASP A 114 -6.41 4.87 -4.39
CA ASP A 114 -5.80 4.20 -3.24
C ASP A 114 -5.60 5.13 -2.02
N CYS A 115 -5.88 6.42 -2.16
CA CYS A 115 -5.80 7.40 -1.07
C CYS A 115 -7.00 7.34 -0.11
N ARG A 116 -8.11 6.68 -0.49
CA ARG A 116 -9.31 6.55 0.36
C ARG A 116 -9.38 5.21 1.09
N VAL A 117 -10.23 5.15 2.11
CA VAL A 117 -10.54 3.92 2.85
C VAL A 117 -11.24 2.93 1.92
N LYS A 118 -10.58 1.79 1.64
CA LYS A 118 -11.18 0.68 0.88
C LYS A 118 -10.49 -0.65 1.16
N ALA A 119 -11.22 -1.73 0.88
CA ALA A 119 -10.75 -3.10 1.10
C ALA A 119 -9.77 -3.59 0.03
N LEU A 120 -9.99 -3.21 -1.24
CA LEU A 120 -9.19 -3.68 -2.38
C LEU A 120 -8.52 -2.49 -3.07
N ARG A 121 -7.19 -2.61 -3.27
CA ARG A 121 -6.35 -1.61 -3.93
C ARG A 121 -5.80 -2.20 -5.21
N GLN A 122 -6.51 -1.92 -6.31
CA GLN A 122 -6.22 -2.41 -7.65
C GLN A 122 -6.58 -1.34 -8.69
N VAL A 123 -5.94 -1.39 -9.86
CA VAL A 123 -6.20 -0.44 -10.97
C VAL A 123 -7.70 -0.34 -11.26
N VAL A 124 -8.39 -1.48 -11.39
CA VAL A 124 -9.84 -1.51 -11.68
C VAL A 124 -10.68 -0.80 -10.61
N THR A 125 -10.34 -0.97 -9.32
CA THR A 125 -11.06 -0.29 -8.23
C THR A 125 -10.79 1.20 -8.23
N ALA A 126 -9.55 1.63 -8.51
CA ALA A 126 -9.21 3.04 -8.59
C ALA A 126 -9.90 3.73 -9.78
N THR A 127 -9.98 3.05 -10.93
CA THR A 127 -10.72 3.57 -12.09
C THR A 127 -12.21 3.69 -11.82
N ASN A 128 -12.82 2.72 -11.11
CA ASN A 128 -14.21 2.79 -10.69
C ASN A 128 -14.47 3.99 -9.76
N ASP A 129 -13.64 4.15 -8.72
CA ASP A 129 -13.71 5.29 -7.79
C ASP A 129 -13.61 6.62 -8.57
N GLY A 130 -12.69 6.71 -9.53
CA GLY A 130 -12.51 7.91 -10.36
C GLY A 130 -13.72 8.24 -11.22
N ALA A 131 -14.37 7.24 -11.80
CA ALA A 131 -15.59 7.42 -12.58
C ALA A 131 -16.73 7.98 -11.71
N ILE A 132 -16.92 7.42 -10.51
CA ILE A 132 -17.95 7.87 -9.56
C ILE A 132 -17.65 9.30 -9.10
N ALA A 133 -16.42 9.57 -8.66
CA ALA A 133 -16.01 10.90 -8.18
C ALA A 133 -16.22 11.99 -9.24
N THR A 134 -15.94 11.68 -10.51
CA THR A 134 -16.14 12.61 -11.64
C THR A 134 -17.61 12.98 -11.80
N ILE A 135 -18.51 12.00 -11.87
CA ILE A 135 -19.95 12.23 -12.00
C ILE A 135 -20.52 12.94 -10.76
N SER A 136 -20.03 12.62 -9.57
CA SER A 136 -20.45 13.29 -8.34
C SER A 136 -20.00 14.75 -8.29
N ALA A 137 -18.77 15.04 -8.75
CA ALA A 137 -18.25 16.40 -8.85
C ALA A 137 -18.98 17.23 -9.91
N GLU A 138 -19.29 16.64 -11.07
CA GLU A 138 -20.10 17.27 -12.13
C GLU A 138 -21.46 17.70 -11.58
N LYS A 139 -22.21 16.78 -10.97
CA LYS A 139 -23.51 17.07 -10.35
C LYS A 139 -23.42 18.15 -9.28
N TYR A 140 -22.34 18.15 -8.50
CA TYR A 140 -22.11 19.16 -7.49
C TYR A 140 -21.97 20.56 -8.12
N ILE A 141 -21.15 20.70 -9.15
CA ILE A 141 -20.93 21.96 -9.87
C ILE A 141 -22.25 22.45 -10.51
N GLU A 142 -22.95 21.59 -11.24
CA GLU A 142 -24.23 21.94 -11.87
C GLU A 142 -25.26 22.42 -10.85
N SER A 143 -25.32 21.78 -9.68
CA SER A 143 -26.23 22.20 -8.60
C SER A 143 -25.90 23.60 -8.07
N LYS A 144 -24.64 24.04 -8.11
CA LYS A 144 -24.22 25.38 -7.70
C LYS A 144 -24.49 26.41 -8.80
N GLU A 145 -24.24 26.08 -10.06
CA GLU A 145 -24.55 26.96 -11.20
C GLU A 145 -26.05 27.26 -11.31
N TRP A 146 -26.90 26.24 -11.18
CA TRP A 146 -28.35 26.39 -11.15
C TRP A 146 -28.85 27.29 -10.01
N ASN A 147 -28.17 27.28 -8.87
CA ASN A 147 -28.51 28.12 -7.73
C ASN A 147 -28.07 29.58 -7.90
N LEU A 148 -27.01 29.85 -8.68
CA LEU A 148 -26.59 31.21 -9.01
C LEU A 148 -27.58 31.90 -9.96
N GLU A 149 -28.15 31.16 -10.92
CA GLU A 149 -29.17 31.71 -11.83
C GLU A 149 -30.47 32.07 -11.11
N LYS A 150 -30.90 31.28 -10.11
CA LYS A 150 -32.12 31.57 -9.33
C LYS A 150 -31.96 32.68 -8.29
N SER A 151 -30.73 32.97 -7.85
CA SER A 151 -30.42 34.08 -6.94
C SER A 151 -30.40 35.44 -7.63
N THR A 152 -30.48 35.49 -8.97
CA THR A 152 -30.37 36.72 -9.77
C THR A 152 -31.72 37.16 -10.37
N ILE A 153 -32.84 36.57 -9.92
CA ILE A 153 -34.20 36.91 -10.35
C ILE A 153 -35.04 37.35 -9.14
#